data_AF-A3CGW0-F1
#
_entry.id   AF-A3CGW0-F1
#
_cell.length_a   1.000
_cell.length_b   1.000
_cell.length_c   1.000
_cell.angle_alpha   90.00
_cell.angle_beta   90.00
_cell.angle_gamma   90.00
#
_symmetry.space_group_name_H-M   'P 1'
#
loop_
_entity.id
_entity.type
_entity.pdbx_description
1 polymer ?
#
loop_
_entity_poly.entity_id
_entity_poly.type
_entity_poly.pdbx_seq_one_letter_code
_entity_poly.pdbx_strand_id
1 'polypeptide(L)'
;MDVHIEMSYCGFEAFKVLASNYLGVEQHELLGDIRRLLEEADMSPADVAENLMPMSKRKKRDPDACLAGLVEALNMAKEEAQANKAAKEDEEAKAAKGIEEMKTKEQATTNGEDEGKDKRTSEENKANGDI
;
A
#
# COMPACT_ATOMS: atom_id res chain seq x y z
N MET A 1 -13.84 12.63 -9.48
CA MET A 1 -13.60 11.75 -8.32
C MET A 1 -13.02 10.48 -8.88
N ASP A 2 -11.70 10.43 -9.01
CA ASP A 2 -11.00 9.23 -9.48
C ASP A 2 -10.63 8.40 -8.26
N VAL A 3 -11.28 7.25 -8.13
CA VAL A 3 -10.96 6.28 -7.09
C VAL A 3 -9.91 5.36 -7.69
N HIS A 4 -8.64 5.56 -7.31
CA HIS A 4 -7.57 4.64 -7.67
C HIS A 4 -7.73 3.38 -6.83
N ILE A 5 -8.42 2.37 -7.38
CA ILE A 5 -8.52 1.05 -6.76
C ILE A 5 -7.27 0.28 -7.17
N GLU A 6 -6.38 0.08 -6.22
CA GLU A 6 -5.21 -0.79 -6.41
C GLU A 6 -5.66 -2.25 -6.39
N MET A 7 -5.66 -2.88 -7.56
CA MET A 7 -5.90 -4.32 -7.70
C MET A 7 -4.65 -5.08 -7.26
N SER A 8 -4.82 -6.26 -6.66
CA SER A 8 -3.71 -7.12 -6.25
C SER A 8 -2.73 -7.35 -7.40
N TYR A 9 -1.43 -7.38 -7.09
CA TYR A 9 -0.36 -7.67 -8.06
C TYR A 9 -0.46 -9.09 -8.63
N CYS A 10 0.17 -9.29 -9.79
CA CYS A 10 0.17 -10.55 -10.50
C CYS A 10 1.10 -11.57 -9.80
N GLY A 11 0.51 -12.57 -9.13
CA GLY A 11 1.25 -13.71 -8.62
C GLY A 11 1.63 -14.72 -9.72
N PHE A 12 2.57 -15.61 -9.41
CA PHE A 12 3.05 -16.63 -10.37
C PHE A 12 1.92 -17.55 -10.87
N GLU A 13 0.99 -17.95 -10.01
CA GLU A 13 -0.16 -18.77 -10.37
C GLU A 13 -1.08 -18.06 -11.37
N ALA A 14 -1.32 -16.76 -11.17
CA ALA A 14 -2.10 -15.95 -12.12
C ALA A 14 -1.37 -15.86 -13.46
N PHE A 15 -0.08 -15.58 -13.44
CA PHE A 15 0.75 -15.58 -14.64
C PHE A 15 0.71 -16.92 -15.39
N LYS A 16 0.79 -18.07 -14.72
CA LYS A 16 0.70 -19.39 -15.38
C LYS A 16 -0.61 -19.57 -16.14
N VAL A 17 -1.73 -19.13 -15.55
CA VAL A 17 -3.03 -19.15 -16.22
C VAL A 17 -3.01 -18.26 -17.46
N LEU A 18 -2.45 -17.05 -17.35
CA LEU A 18 -2.30 -16.14 -18.49
C LEU A 18 -1.39 -16.75 -19.58
N ALA A 19 -0.22 -17.27 -19.23
CA ALA A 19 0.72 -17.89 -20.17
C ALA A 19 0.11 -19.08 -20.91
N SER A 20 -0.64 -19.93 -20.21
CA SER A 20 -1.38 -21.04 -20.83
C SER A 20 -2.48 -20.53 -21.76
N ASN A 21 -3.32 -19.60 -21.30
CA ASN A 21 -4.45 -19.08 -22.08
C ASN A 21 -4.01 -18.33 -23.34
N TYR A 22 -2.89 -17.63 -23.24
CA TYR A 22 -2.38 -16.77 -24.28
C TYR A 22 -1.41 -17.52 -25.19
N LEU A 23 -0.32 -18.03 -24.63
CA LEU A 23 0.78 -18.62 -25.40
C LEU A 23 0.68 -20.13 -25.56
N GLY A 24 -0.20 -20.81 -24.81
CA GLY A 24 -0.22 -22.26 -24.73
C GLY A 24 1.03 -22.84 -24.07
N VAL A 25 1.69 -22.05 -23.21
CA VAL A 25 2.95 -22.42 -22.54
C VAL A 25 2.67 -22.86 -21.12
N GLU A 26 3.05 -24.10 -20.80
CA GLU A 26 3.07 -24.61 -19.43
C GLU A 26 4.49 -24.67 -18.84
N GLN A 27 5.50 -24.79 -19.69
CA GLN A 27 6.91 -24.91 -19.33
C GLN A 27 7.77 -24.11 -20.30
N HIS A 28 8.69 -23.31 -19.75
CA HIS A 28 9.64 -22.49 -20.49
C HIS A 28 10.79 -22.13 -19.55
N GLU A 29 12.01 -21.98 -20.08
CA GLU A 29 13.22 -21.68 -19.29
C GLU A 29 13.10 -20.36 -18.51
N LEU A 30 12.49 -19.35 -19.12
CA LEU A 30 12.24 -18.03 -18.51
C LEU A 30 11.19 -18.05 -17.38
N LEU A 31 10.40 -19.12 -17.20
CA LEU A 31 9.38 -19.15 -16.12
C LEU A 31 10.00 -18.99 -14.73
N GLY A 32 11.22 -19.51 -14.53
CA GLY A 32 11.93 -19.39 -13.26
C GLY A 32 12.30 -17.94 -12.95
N ASP A 33 12.79 -17.21 -13.95
CA ASP A 33 13.12 -15.79 -13.80
C ASP A 33 11.87 -14.93 -13.64
N ILE A 34 10.82 -15.19 -14.43
CA ILE A 34 9.54 -14.49 -14.32
C ILE A 34 8.95 -14.67 -12.92
N ARG A 35 9.02 -15.87 -12.35
CA ARG A 35 8.56 -16.11 -10.97
C ARG A 35 9.28 -15.20 -9.97
N ARG A 36 10.61 -15.18 -10.01
CA ARG A 36 11.43 -14.34 -9.11
C ARG A 36 11.11 -12.85 -9.31
N LEU A 37 10.95 -12.42 -10.55
CA LEU A 37 10.67 -11.02 -10.86
C LEU A 37 9.27 -10.57 -10.42
N LEU A 38 8.25 -11.42 -10.57
CA LEU A 38 6.88 -11.14 -10.11
C LEU A 38 6.78 -11.01 -8.57
N GLU A 39 7.71 -11.61 -7.81
CA GLU A 39 7.79 -11.44 -6.36
C GLU A 39 8.34 -10.06 -5.96
N GLU A 40 9.06 -9.38 -6.87
CA GLU A 40 9.75 -8.12 -6.60
C GLU A 40 9.13 -6.91 -7.32
N ALA A 41 8.39 -7.14 -8.41
CA ALA A 41 7.78 -6.12 -9.24
C ALA A 41 6.29 -5.89 -8.91
N ASP A 42 5.90 -4.62 -8.80
CA ASP A 42 4.51 -4.21 -8.55
C ASP A 42 3.74 -4.11 -9.89
N MET A 43 3.44 -5.25 -10.52
CA MET A 43 2.77 -5.32 -11.84
C MET A 43 1.39 -6.00 -11.75
N SER A 44 0.35 -5.43 -12.39
CA SER A 44 -1.00 -5.99 -12.33
C SER A 44 -1.19 -7.17 -13.31
N PRO A 45 -2.18 -8.05 -13.09
CA PRO A 45 -2.49 -9.11 -14.05
C PRO A 45 -2.84 -8.60 -15.46
N ALA A 46 -3.36 -7.37 -15.57
CA ALA A 46 -3.66 -6.75 -16.86
C ALA A 46 -2.38 -6.35 -17.60
N ASP A 47 -1.43 -5.74 -16.91
CA ASP A 47 -0.13 -5.35 -17.48
C ASP A 47 0.68 -6.58 -17.91
N VAL A 48 0.65 -7.65 -17.10
CA VAL A 48 1.25 -8.94 -17.47
C VAL A 48 0.57 -9.50 -18.73
N ALA A 49 -0.76 -9.46 -18.80
CA ALA A 49 -1.50 -9.96 -19.95
C ALA A 49 -1.18 -9.16 -21.24
N GLU A 50 -1.00 -7.85 -21.15
CA GLU A 50 -0.62 -6.99 -22.28
C GLU A 50 0.70 -7.44 -22.91
N ASN A 51 1.72 -7.74 -22.09
CA ASN A 51 3.01 -8.24 -22.56
C ASN A 51 2.91 -9.63 -23.23
N LEU A 52 1.97 -10.46 -22.79
CA LEU A 52 1.73 -11.78 -23.38
C LEU A 52 0.88 -11.71 -24.66
N MET A 53 0.22 -10.59 -24.95
CA MET A 53 -0.59 -10.41 -26.14
C MET A 53 0.23 -9.89 -27.31
N PRO A 54 0.21 -10.56 -28.47
CA PRO A 54 0.87 -10.04 -29.66
C PRO A 54 0.15 -8.78 -30.15
N MET A 55 0.92 -7.71 -30.36
CA MET A 55 0.46 -6.41 -30.88
C MET A 55 -0.26 -6.47 -32.25
N SER A 56 -0.14 -7.59 -32.98
CA SER A 56 -0.77 -7.77 -34.29
C SER A 56 -1.53 -9.09 -34.37
N LYS A 57 -2.85 -9.00 -34.61
CA LYS A 57 -3.74 -10.15 -34.87
C LYS A 57 -3.31 -11.01 -36.07
N ARG A 58 -2.43 -10.50 -36.94
CA ARG A 58 -1.98 -11.19 -38.16
C ARG A 58 -0.67 -11.94 -37.99
N LYS A 59 0.09 -11.68 -36.92
CA LYS A 59 1.37 -12.35 -36.67
C LYS A 59 1.15 -13.56 -35.78
N LYS A 60 1.81 -14.68 -36.10
CA LYS A 60 1.82 -15.85 -35.20
C LYS A 60 2.37 -15.42 -33.85
N ARG A 61 1.74 -15.94 -32.79
CA ARG A 61 2.15 -15.72 -31.42
C ARG A 61 3.47 -16.46 -31.20
N ASP A 62 4.52 -15.71 -30.88
CA ASP A 62 5.84 -16.25 -30.58
C ASP A 62 6.02 -16.22 -29.06
N PRO A 63 5.93 -17.39 -28.40
CA PRO A 63 6.03 -17.46 -26.94
C PRO A 63 7.35 -16.89 -26.41
N ASP A 64 8.45 -17.15 -27.11
CA ASP A 64 9.78 -16.76 -26.67
C ASP A 64 9.90 -15.24 -26.67
N ALA A 65 9.43 -14.59 -27.73
CA ALA A 65 9.40 -13.13 -27.83
C ALA A 65 8.48 -12.47 -26.80
N CYS A 66 7.29 -13.04 -26.56
CA CYS A 66 6.36 -12.53 -25.56
C CYS A 66 6.92 -12.65 -24.12
N LEU A 67 7.55 -13.80 -23.80
CA LEU A 67 8.13 -14.02 -22.48
C LEU A 67 9.38 -13.17 -22.26
N ALA A 68 10.21 -13.00 -23.28
CA ALA A 68 11.36 -12.08 -23.22
C ALA A 68 10.91 -10.63 -22.97
N GLY A 69 9.90 -10.16 -23.70
CA GLY A 69 9.32 -8.82 -23.49
C GLY A 69 8.75 -8.64 -22.08
N LEU A 70 8.09 -9.68 -21.54
CA LEU A 70 7.61 -9.66 -20.15
C LEU A 70 8.76 -9.56 -19.14
N VAL A 71 9.87 -10.27 -19.36
CA VAL A 71 11.06 -10.19 -18.48
C VAL A 71 11.63 -8.77 -18.48
N GLU A 72 11.73 -8.13 -19.64
CA GLU A 72 12.18 -6.73 -19.72
C GLU A 72 11.25 -5.79 -18.95
N ALA A 73 9.94 -5.92 -19.17
CA ALA A 73 8.93 -5.10 -18.48
C ALA A 73 8.96 -5.29 -16.95
N LEU A 74 9.14 -6.52 -16.48
CA LEU A 74 9.22 -6.81 -15.04
C LEU A 74 10.49 -6.24 -14.40
N ASN A 75 11.62 -6.24 -15.11
CA ASN A 75 12.84 -5.60 -14.60
C ASN A 75 12.65 -4.09 -14.44
N MET A 76 12.01 -3.43 -15.41
CA MET A 76 11.68 -2.00 -15.31
C MET A 76 10.74 -1.73 -14.14
N ALA A 77 9.66 -2.51 -14.01
CA ALA A 77 8.69 -2.36 -12.91
C ALA A 77 9.33 -2.59 -11.53
N LYS A 78 10.28 -3.53 -11.42
CA LYS A 78 11.05 -3.74 -10.20
C LYS A 78 11.88 -2.52 -9.83
N GLU A 79 12.59 -1.91 -10.78
CA GLU A 79 13.40 -0.71 -10.52
C GLU A 79 12.52 0.46 -10.06
N GLU A 80 11.36 0.65 -10.69
CA GLU A 80 10.38 1.67 -10.30
C GLU A 80 9.79 1.43 -8.90
N ALA A 81 9.46 0.17 -8.57
CA ALA A 81 8.97 -0.21 -7.26
C ALA A 81 10.01 0.07 -6.16
N GLN A 82 11.28 -0.21 -6.43
CA GLN A 82 12.37 0.08 -5.49
C GLN A 82 12.59 1.59 -5.28
N ALA A 83 12.54 2.38 -6.35
CA ALA A 83 12.64 3.84 -6.26
C ALA A 83 11.49 4.44 -5.43
N ASN A 84 10.26 3.93 -5.61
CA ASN A 84 9.08 4.40 -4.88
C ASN A 84 9.10 4.00 -3.40
N LYS A 85 9.64 2.83 -3.04
CA LYS A 85 9.79 2.40 -1.64
C LYS A 85 10.76 3.31 -0.87
N ALA A 86 11.90 3.66 -1.47
CA ALA A 86 12.87 4.59 -0.86
C ALA A 86 12.27 6.00 -0.61
N ALA A 87 11.38 6.46 -1.49
CA ALA A 87 10.70 7.75 -1.31
C ALA A 87 9.62 7.71 -0.21
N LYS A 88 8.90 6.59 -0.06
CA LYS A 88 7.86 6.42 0.99
C LYS A 88 8.45 6.30 2.39
N GLU A 89 9.60 5.65 2.55
CA GLU A 89 10.26 5.51 3.87
C GLU A 89 10.72 6.87 4.45
N ASP A 90 11.09 7.86 3.61
CA ASP A 90 11.46 9.21 4.07
C ASP A 90 10.24 10.04 4.51
N GLU A 91 9.08 9.84 3.87
CA GLU A 91 7.79 10.48 4.23
C GLU A 91 7.21 9.91 5.53
N GLU A 92 7.20 8.58 5.71
CA GLU A 92 6.72 7.94 6.94
C GLU A 92 7.59 8.29 8.17
N ALA A 93 8.91 8.40 7.99
CA ALA A 93 9.82 8.85 9.05
C ALA A 93 9.61 10.33 9.45
N LYS A 94 9.18 11.19 8.51
CA LYS A 94 8.83 12.59 8.80
C LYS A 94 7.46 12.73 9.47
N ALA A 95 6.48 11.92 9.08
CA ALA A 95 5.16 11.89 9.71
C ALA A 95 5.23 11.45 11.19
N ALA A 96 6.08 10.47 11.52
CA ALA A 96 6.30 10.03 12.90
C ALA A 96 6.99 11.11 13.79
N LYS A 97 7.92 11.90 13.25
CA LYS A 97 8.59 12.98 14.00
C LYS A 97 7.68 14.17 14.31
N GLY A 98 6.70 14.47 13.46
CA GLY A 98 5.75 15.57 13.68
C GLY A 98 4.80 15.37 14.87
N ILE A 99 4.55 14.12 15.28
CA ILE A 99 3.63 13.80 16.39
C ILE A 99 4.32 13.92 17.76
N GLU A 100 5.64 13.68 17.85
CA GLU A 100 6.43 13.79 19.09
C GLU A 100 6.69 15.26 19.51
N GLU A 101 6.88 16.19 18.56
CA GLU A 101 7.09 17.62 18.87
C GLU A 101 5.83 18.35 19.39
N MET A 102 4.62 17.81 19.15
CA MET A 102 3.37 18.39 19.65
C MET A 102 3.04 17.95 21.10
N LYS A 103 3.57 16.80 21.55
CA LYS A 103 3.32 16.26 22.90
C LYS A 103 4.17 16.91 24.01
N THR A 104 5.29 17.54 23.68
CA THR A 104 6.22 18.13 24.67
C THR A 104 5.85 19.55 25.13
N LYS A 105 4.89 20.22 24.47
CA LYS A 105 4.47 21.59 24.84
C LYS A 105 3.27 21.68 25.79
N GLU A 106 2.56 20.59 26.08
CA GLU A 106 1.30 20.63 26.87
C GLU A 106 1.45 20.34 28.37
N GLN A 107 2.66 20.12 28.90
CA GLN A 107 2.88 19.81 30.33
C GLN A 107 3.55 20.91 31.16
N ALA A 108 3.72 22.13 30.64
CA ALA A 108 4.46 23.20 31.34
C ALA A 108 3.62 24.31 32.00
N THR A 109 2.29 24.30 31.91
CA THR A 109 1.41 25.28 32.59
C THR A 109 0.13 24.52 32.99
N THR A 110 -0.23 24.27 34.25
CA THR A 110 -0.27 25.15 35.41
C THR A 110 -0.31 24.29 36.68
N ASN A 111 0.66 24.41 37.57
CA ASN A 111 0.50 24.09 38.98
C ASN A 111 1.36 25.07 39.78
N GLY A 112 0.70 25.97 40.50
CA GLY A 112 1.33 26.95 41.37
C GLY A 112 0.33 27.96 41.94
N GLU A 113 -0.21 27.63 43.12
CA GLU A 113 -0.64 28.51 44.24
C GLU A 113 -1.86 29.43 43.98
N ASP A 114 -2.90 29.43 44.83
CA ASP A 114 -2.91 30.14 46.11
C ASP A 114 -4.10 29.74 47.01
N GLU A 115 -3.91 29.89 48.32
CA GLU A 115 -4.76 29.47 49.42
C GLU A 115 -5.98 30.37 49.70
N GLY A 116 -7.11 29.75 50.04
CA GLY A 116 -7.95 30.01 51.22
C GLY A 116 -8.56 31.41 51.53
N LYS A 117 -9.92 31.44 51.60
CA LYS A 117 -10.84 32.10 52.59
C LYS A 117 -12.09 32.67 51.90
N ASP A 118 -13.32 32.77 52.43
CA ASP A 118 -14.02 32.39 53.67
C ASP A 118 -15.53 32.68 53.41
N LYS A 119 -16.42 31.81 53.93
CA LYS A 119 -17.88 31.93 54.22
C LYS A 119 -18.84 32.79 53.38
N ARG A 120 -19.95 32.14 52.99
CA ARG A 120 -21.27 32.39 53.63
C ARG A 120 -22.30 31.26 53.38
N THR A 121 -22.95 30.89 54.48
CA THR A 121 -24.15 30.05 54.72
C THR A 121 -25.37 30.53 53.91
N SER A 122 -26.44 29.76 53.62
CA SER A 122 -27.26 28.91 54.50
C SER A 122 -28.28 28.07 53.70
N GLU A 123 -28.57 26.87 54.22
CA GLU A 123 -29.85 26.12 54.27
C GLU A 123 -30.96 26.38 53.23
N GLU A 124 -31.44 25.30 52.60
CA GLU A 124 -32.84 24.88 52.78
C GLU A 124 -33.02 23.37 52.53
N ASN A 125 -33.36 22.64 53.60
CA ASN A 125 -33.89 21.28 53.59
C ASN A 125 -35.42 21.35 53.67
N LYS A 126 -36.14 20.61 52.82
CA LYS A 126 -37.33 19.80 53.18
C LYS A 126 -37.82 19.06 51.93
N ALA A 127 -37.85 17.72 51.98
CA ALA A 127 -39.04 16.87 52.24
C ALA A 127 -39.96 16.79 51.00
N ASN A 128 -40.63 15.71 50.63
CA ASN A 128 -40.85 14.35 51.13
C ASN A 128 -41.63 13.63 50.01
N GLY A 129 -41.72 12.31 50.05
CA GLY A 129 -42.98 11.63 49.73
C GLY A 129 -43.06 10.86 48.41
N ASP A 130 -42.98 9.53 48.57
CA ASP A 130 -43.94 8.52 48.08
C ASP A 130 -44.30 8.46 46.58
N ILE A 131 -43.95 7.34 45.94
CA ILE A 131 -44.84 6.19 45.63
C ILE A 131 -43.99 5.02 45.11
#